data_AF-A0A966BYQ8-F1
#
_entry.id   AF-A0A966BYQ8-F1
#
_cell.length_a   1.000
_cell.length_b   1.000
_cell.length_c   1.000
_cell.angle_alpha   90.00
_cell.angle_beta   90.00
_cell.angle_gamma   90.00
#
_symmetry.space_group_name_H-M   'P 1'
#
loop_
_entity.id
_entity.type
_entity.pdbx_description
1 polymer ?
#
loop_
_entity_poly.entity_id
_entity_poly.type
_entity_poly.pdbx_seq_one_letter_code
_entity_poly.pdbx_strand_id
1 'polypeptide(L)'
;MNKYAALFEDEDDIFGGTPVSKYWDIVGQTHTDLMRDEFDKVVERLAVMEAMLSETNNYEELDATIKNYYYANQDKIDELKKSLYMELAGQLIYRVAD
;
A
#
# COMPACT_ATOMS: atom_id res chain seq x y z
N MET A 1 -7.72 13.96 1.95
CA MET A 1 -6.44 14.17 2.66
C MET A 1 -6.01 12.83 3.24
N ASN A 2 -4.81 12.38 2.92
CA ASN A 2 -4.26 11.13 3.47
C ASN A 2 -4.02 11.34 4.98
N LYS A 3 -4.49 10.43 5.82
CA LYS A 3 -4.42 10.54 7.30
C LYS A 3 -2.98 10.73 7.80
N TYR A 4 -2.02 10.25 7.03
CA TYR A 4 -0.60 10.27 7.36
C TYR A 4 0.20 11.30 6.56
N ALA A 5 -0.45 12.16 5.75
CA ALA A 5 0.24 13.15 4.92
C ALA A 5 1.21 14.03 5.71
N ALA A 6 0.82 14.44 6.91
CA ALA A 6 1.63 15.25 7.82
C ALA A 6 2.94 14.58 8.26
N LEU A 7 3.08 13.25 8.15
CA LEU A 7 4.34 12.54 8.44
C LEU A 7 5.36 12.64 7.30
N PHE A 8 5.00 13.27 6.18
CA PHE A 8 5.81 13.32 4.95
C PHE A 8 5.85 14.73 4.30
N GLU A 9 5.29 15.76 4.95
CA GLU A 9 5.12 17.11 4.39
C GLU A 9 6.13 18.17 4.90
N ASP A 10 6.89 17.90 5.96
CA ASP A 10 7.79 18.90 6.54
C ASP A 10 9.18 18.91 5.87
N GLU A 11 9.59 20.03 5.25
CA GLU A 11 10.87 20.21 4.53
C GLU A 11 12.14 20.14 5.42
N ASP A 12 11.99 20.08 6.75
CA ASP A 12 13.08 19.80 7.71
C ASP A 12 13.19 18.28 8.05
N ASP A 13 12.70 17.42 7.14
CA ASP A 13 12.35 16.04 7.45
C ASP A 13 13.52 15.16 7.93
N ILE A 14 13.40 14.66 9.16
CA ILE A 14 14.13 13.47 9.65
C ILE A 14 13.86 12.25 8.72
N PHE A 15 12.88 12.35 7.81
CA PHE A 15 12.43 11.31 6.89
C PHE A 15 12.52 11.67 5.38
N GLY A 16 13.68 12.11 4.87
CA GLY A 16 13.90 12.22 3.40
C GLY A 16 13.76 10.87 2.64
N GLY A 17 12.99 10.82 1.54
CA GLY A 17 12.82 9.64 0.67
C GLY A 17 11.45 9.55 -0.04
N THR A 18 11.26 8.59 -0.95
CA THR A 18 9.91 8.34 -1.52
C THR A 18 9.06 7.51 -0.54
N PRO A 19 7.72 7.60 -0.56
CA PRO A 19 6.86 6.77 0.29
C PRO A 19 7.15 5.26 0.19
N VAL A 20 7.52 4.81 -1.01
CA VAL A 20 7.91 3.41 -1.27
C VAL A 20 9.20 3.08 -0.53
N SER A 21 10.23 3.92 -0.66
CA SER A 21 11.51 3.74 0.03
C SER A 21 11.30 3.66 1.54
N LYS A 22 10.51 4.59 2.10
CA LYS A 22 10.24 4.64 3.55
C LYS A 22 9.54 3.41 4.08
N TYR A 23 8.52 2.94 3.37
CA TYR A 23 7.85 1.69 3.75
C TYR A 23 8.88 0.55 3.90
N TRP A 24 9.76 0.37 2.90
CA TRP A 24 10.77 -0.69 2.95
C TRP A 24 11.86 -0.46 4.01
N ASP A 25 12.24 0.79 4.27
CA ASP A 25 13.17 1.14 5.35
C ASP A 25 12.63 0.72 6.74
N ILE A 26 11.33 0.93 6.98
CA ILE A 26 10.67 0.56 8.24
C ILE A 26 10.48 -0.95 8.32
N VAL A 27 10.06 -1.60 7.23
CA VAL A 27 9.94 -3.06 7.16
C VAL A 27 11.27 -3.73 7.47
N GLY A 28 12.38 -3.21 6.95
CA GLY A 28 13.73 -3.73 7.22
C GLY A 28 14.18 -3.61 8.69
N GLN A 29 13.57 -2.72 9.45
CA GLN A 29 13.84 -2.52 10.89
C GLN A 29 12.86 -3.27 11.80
N THR A 30 11.83 -3.88 11.23
CA THR A 30 10.73 -4.52 11.97
C THR A 30 10.98 -6.01 12.21
N HIS A 31 10.48 -6.55 13.34
CA HIS A 31 10.54 -7.99 13.62
C HIS A 31 9.77 -8.81 12.58
N THR A 32 10.29 -9.99 12.24
CA THR A 32 9.73 -10.86 11.19
C THR A 32 8.26 -11.22 11.40
N ASP A 33 7.83 -11.42 12.66
CA ASP A 33 6.44 -11.76 12.95
C ASP A 33 5.48 -10.60 12.68
N LEU A 34 5.86 -9.36 13.02
CA LEU A 34 5.07 -8.17 12.69
C LEU A 34 5.03 -7.95 11.18
N MET A 35 6.15 -8.17 10.48
CA MET A 35 6.18 -8.09 9.01
C MET A 35 5.26 -9.12 8.35
N ARG A 36 5.19 -10.35 8.88
CA ARG A 36 4.26 -11.38 8.39
C ARG A 36 2.80 -11.00 8.61
N ASP A 37 2.46 -10.49 9.79
CA ASP A 37 1.09 -10.01 10.10
C ASP A 37 0.67 -8.87 9.17
N GLU A 38 1.56 -7.92 8.91
CA GLU A 38 1.30 -6.81 7.97
C GLU A 38 1.11 -7.29 6.53
N PHE A 39 1.95 -8.21 6.07
CA PHE A 39 1.81 -8.77 4.74
C PHE A 39 0.50 -9.57 4.59
N ASP A 40 0.11 -10.33 5.61
CA ASP A 40 -1.16 -11.08 5.61
C ASP A 40 -2.36 -10.16 5.41
N LYS A 41 -2.37 -8.99 6.07
CA LYS A 41 -3.43 -7.97 5.88
C LYS A 41 -3.47 -7.39 4.47
N VAL A 42 -2.33 -7.22 3.82
CA VAL A 42 -2.27 -6.80 2.42
C VAL A 42 -2.87 -7.88 1.53
N VAL A 43 -2.56 -9.16 1.78
CA VAL A 43 -3.13 -10.30 1.04
C VAL A 43 -4.63 -10.42 1.28
N GLU A 44 -5.10 -10.26 2.51
CA GLU A 44 -6.53 -10.26 2.84
C GLU A 44 -7.27 -9.18 2.07
N ARG A 45 -6.72 -7.95 2.04
CA ARG A 45 -7.29 -6.85 1.27
C ARG A 45 -7.35 -7.16 -0.23
N LEU A 46 -6.33 -7.80 -0.80
CA LEU A 46 -6.33 -8.24 -2.19
C LEU A 46 -7.43 -9.28 -2.45
N ALA A 47 -7.54 -10.30 -1.61
CA ALA A 47 -8.56 -11.34 -1.73
C ALA A 47 -9.98 -10.77 -1.67
N VAL A 48 -10.24 -9.81 -0.77
CA VAL A 48 -11.53 -9.10 -0.70
C VAL A 48 -11.81 -8.31 -1.97
N MET A 49 -10.82 -7.56 -2.49
CA MET A 49 -11.00 -6.79 -3.73
C MET A 49 -11.24 -7.69 -4.95
N GLU A 50 -10.55 -8.83 -5.04
CA GLU A 50 -10.78 -9.82 -6.09
C GLU A 50 -12.18 -10.44 -6.01
N ALA A 51 -12.61 -10.83 -4.81
CA ALA A 51 -13.95 -11.35 -4.58
C ALA A 51 -15.01 -10.32 -5.02
N MET A 52 -14.89 -9.07 -4.58
CA MET A 52 -15.80 -7.99 -4.98
C MET A 52 -15.81 -7.75 -6.49
N LEU A 53 -14.64 -7.74 -7.14
CA LEU A 53 -14.55 -7.50 -8.58
C LEU A 53 -15.14 -8.67 -9.39
N SER A 54 -15.01 -9.90 -8.87
CA SER A 54 -15.58 -11.10 -9.47
C SER A 54 -17.11 -11.18 -9.43
N GLU A 55 -17.78 -10.37 -8.59
CA GLU A 55 -19.25 -10.29 -8.60
C GLU A 55 -19.79 -9.70 -9.92
N THR A 56 -18.94 -8.94 -10.64
CA THR A 56 -19.32 -8.25 -11.89
C THR A 56 -18.47 -8.64 -13.10
N ASN A 57 -17.44 -9.48 -12.90
CA ASN A 57 -16.51 -9.91 -13.94
C ASN A 57 -16.28 -11.43 -13.87
N ASN A 58 -15.94 -12.06 -14.98
CA ASN A 58 -15.52 -13.46 -14.95
C ASN A 58 -14.20 -13.58 -14.16
N TYR A 59 -14.18 -14.41 -13.12
CA TYR A 59 -12.98 -14.62 -12.29
C TYR A 59 -11.77 -15.11 -13.12
N GLU A 60 -12.01 -15.91 -14.17
CA GLU A 60 -10.94 -16.41 -15.05
C GLU A 60 -10.27 -15.30 -15.87
N GLU A 61 -10.94 -14.15 -16.05
CA GLU A 61 -10.45 -12.99 -16.80
C GLU A 61 -10.03 -11.83 -15.87
N LEU A 62 -10.02 -12.05 -14.56
CA LEU A 62 -9.81 -11.00 -13.57
C LEU A 62 -8.44 -10.34 -13.71
N ASP A 63 -7.39 -11.14 -13.90
CA ASP A 63 -6.02 -10.67 -14.13
C ASP A 63 -5.92 -9.77 -15.36
N ALA A 64 -6.56 -10.16 -16.46
CA ALA A 64 -6.59 -9.38 -17.69
C ALA A 64 -7.34 -8.07 -17.48
N THR A 65 -8.47 -8.12 -16.77
CA THR A 65 -9.28 -6.95 -16.41
C THR A 65 -8.49 -5.95 -15.58
N ILE A 66 -7.83 -6.40 -14.50
CA ILE A 66 -7.00 -5.56 -13.62
C ILE A 66 -5.86 -4.92 -14.41
N LYS A 67 -5.16 -5.71 -15.23
CA LYS A 67 -4.03 -5.22 -16.04
C LYS A 67 -4.46 -4.18 -17.06
N ASN A 68 -5.59 -4.40 -17.75
CA ASN A 68 -6.13 -3.45 -18.71
C ASN A 68 -6.57 -2.15 -18.02
N TYR A 69 -7.18 -2.25 -16.83
CA TYR A 69 -7.54 -1.08 -16.04
C TYR A 69 -6.32 -0.26 -15.64
N TYR A 70 -5.23 -0.91 -15.22
CA TYR A 70 -3.97 -0.25 -14.91
C TYR A 70 -3.44 0.54 -16.12
N TYR A 71 -3.34 -0.08 -17.30
CA TYR A 71 -2.83 0.62 -18.48
C TYR A 71 -3.70 1.79 -18.91
N ALA A 72 -5.02 1.67 -18.79
CA ALA A 72 -5.94 2.75 -19.11
C ALA A 72 -5.92 3.91 -18.10
N ASN A 73 -5.40 3.68 -16.88
CA ASN A 73 -5.45 4.63 -15.77
C ASN A 73 -4.10 4.79 -15.05
N GLN A 74 -2.99 4.64 -15.78
CA GLN A 74 -1.67 4.44 -15.19
C GLN A 74 -1.30 5.52 -14.16
N ASP A 75 -1.42 6.81 -14.53
CA ASP A 75 -1.06 7.93 -13.65
C ASP A 75 -1.86 7.92 -12.34
N LYS A 76 -3.18 7.69 -12.45
CA LYS A 76 -4.08 7.58 -11.31
C LYS A 76 -3.70 6.40 -10.41
N ILE A 77 -3.38 5.24 -10.99
CA ILE A 77 -2.98 4.07 -10.20
C ILE A 77 -1.62 4.28 -9.56
N ASP A 78 -0.67 4.92 -10.24
CA ASP A 78 0.64 5.21 -9.67
C ASP A 78 0.56 6.23 -8.52
N GLU A 79 -0.32 7.22 -8.59
CA GLU A 79 -0.61 8.13 -7.48
C GLU A 79 -1.30 7.41 -6.31
N LEU A 80 -2.29 6.56 -6.60
CA LEU A 80 -2.95 5.75 -5.58
C LEU A 80 -1.94 4.82 -4.89
N LYS A 81 -1.05 4.18 -5.66
CA LYS A 81 0.01 3.32 -5.14
C LYS A 81 0.90 4.08 -4.16
N LYS A 82 1.35 5.30 -4.50
CA LYS A 82 2.12 6.15 -3.58
C LYS A 82 1.35 6.42 -2.29
N SER A 83 0.07 6.76 -2.40
CA SER A 83 -0.80 7.04 -1.25
C SER A 83 -0.97 5.83 -0.33
N LEU A 84 -1.12 4.63 -0.91
CA LEU A 84 -1.19 3.36 -0.17
C LEU A 84 0.11 3.05 0.57
N TYR A 85 1.27 3.30 -0.06
CA TYR A 85 2.56 3.15 0.63
C TYR A 85 2.70 4.08 1.83
N MET A 86 2.24 5.34 1.74
CA MET A 86 2.23 6.26 2.89
C MET A 86 1.32 5.74 4.02
N GLU A 87 0.16 5.19 3.67
CA GLU A 87 -0.77 4.64 4.64
C GLU A 87 -0.19 3.42 5.36
N LEU A 88 0.38 2.47 4.60
CA LEU A 88 1.03 1.29 5.14
C LEU A 88 2.24 1.65 6.02
N ALA A 89 3.07 2.60 5.58
CA ALA A 89 4.19 3.09 6.38
C ALA A 89 3.73 3.73 7.70
N GLY A 90 2.67 4.56 7.66
CA GLY A 90 2.09 5.16 8.87
C GLY A 90 1.51 4.14 9.84
N GLN A 91 0.83 3.11 9.32
CA GLN A 91 0.32 1.99 10.13
C GLN A 91 1.47 1.21 10.78
N LEU A 92 2.53 0.93 10.02
CA LEU A 92 3.69 0.21 10.51
C LEU A 92 4.46 1.00 11.58
N ILE A 93 4.68 2.30 11.37
CA ILE A 93 5.30 3.19 12.37
C ILE A 93 4.53 3.12 13.70
N TYR A 94 3.19 3.21 13.63
CA TYR A 94 2.36 3.15 14.82
C TYR A 94 2.52 1.81 15.56
N ARG A 95 2.57 0.70 14.83
CA ARG A 95 2.73 -0.66 15.41
C ARG A 95 4.13 -0.97 15.92
N VAL A 96 5.15 -0.28 15.42
CA VAL A 96 6.52 -0.39 15.94
C VAL A 96 6.73 0.47 17.20
N ALA A 97 5.95 1.55 17.35
CA ALA A 97 6.03 2.46 18.50
C ALA A 97 5.21 2.00 19.73
N ASP A 98 4.26 1.08 19.54
CA ASP A 98 3.41 0.46 20.57
C ASP A 98 4.06 -0.80 21.16
#